data_AF-A0A9E0U751-F1
#
_entry.id   AF-A0A9E0U751-F1
#
_cell.length_a   1.000
_cell.length_b   1.000
_cell.length_c   1.000
_cell.angle_alpha   90.00
_cell.angle_beta   90.00
_cell.angle_gamma   90.00
#
_symmetry.space_group_name_H-M   'P 1'
#
loop_
_entity.id
_entity.type
_entity.pdbx_description
1 polymer ?
#
loop_
_entity_poly.entity_id
_entity_poly.type
_entity_poly.pdbx_seq_one_letter_code
_entity_poly.pdbx_strand_id
1 'polypeptide(L)'
;MNDNPFQTPRAEVDDVAQSYGDIRVFGFEGRLGRLRYLSYSFVSAVITYFGLAMVVGILAAILIPMFANRGGNDLAEILFVLVYVAVMVVVLVVQAQYGVRRLHDLNQNGWLWLLMLIPIVNLIFGLYLLFARGQDTANNYGLPPPPNTTGVWISALGVPFFFCAVFGILAAIAIPSFQDFKTRGEGAATRAEFNNLLANAMANASSADEIQTFLTSLPNDAASQYPNLQLAVNASAVEVRFKKPKYWSEVQFTLKAQIENEEVQWKCQAQGASSKSHDSTFDSLRRRCQALGEKQATDDNRGLPSATANGQEIPANRAP
;
A
#
# COMPACT_ATOMS: atom_id res chain seq x y z
N MET A 1 23.71 7.64 -79.63
CA MET A 1 22.69 6.75 -79.06
C MET A 1 23.29 5.35 -79.05
N ASN A 2 23.81 4.90 -77.90
CA ASN A 2 24.27 3.52 -77.73
C ASN A 2 23.08 2.71 -77.20
N ASP A 3 22.30 2.11 -78.11
CA ASP A 3 21.27 1.14 -77.73
C ASP A 3 21.96 -0.17 -77.37
N ASN A 4 22.01 -0.48 -76.09
CA ASN A 4 22.50 -1.76 -75.60
C ASN A 4 21.40 -2.82 -75.79
N PRO A 5 21.57 -3.82 -76.67
CA PRO A 5 20.55 -4.82 -76.97
C PRO A 5 20.25 -5.78 -75.80
N PHE A 6 21.01 -5.71 -74.69
CA PHE A 6 20.80 -6.49 -73.48
C PHE A 6 20.22 -5.67 -72.32
N GLN A 7 19.68 -4.48 -72.56
CA GLN A 7 18.95 -3.76 -71.52
C GLN A 7 17.66 -4.51 -71.16
N THR A 8 17.55 -4.91 -69.89
CA THR A 8 16.29 -5.45 -69.35
C THR A 8 15.20 -4.39 -69.51
N PRO A 9 13.96 -4.77 -69.89
CA PRO A 9 12.84 -3.84 -69.91
C PRO A 9 12.75 -3.16 -68.55
N ARG A 10 12.93 -1.84 -68.51
CA ARG A 10 12.59 -1.08 -67.32
C ARG A 10 11.07 -1.04 -67.29
N ALA A 11 10.46 -1.90 -66.49
CA ALA A 11 9.12 -1.59 -66.01
C ALA A 11 9.27 -0.28 -65.23
N GLU A 12 8.64 0.78 -65.73
CA GLU A 12 8.32 1.93 -64.92
C GLU A 12 7.32 1.40 -63.89
N VAL A 13 7.85 0.89 -62.79
CA VAL A 13 7.06 0.71 -61.57
C VAL A 13 6.74 2.15 -61.22
N ASP A 14 5.57 2.61 -61.63
CA ASP A 14 4.98 3.81 -61.06
C ASP A 14 5.15 3.60 -59.57
N ASP A 15 6.03 4.39 -58.95
CA ASP A 15 6.08 4.49 -57.51
C ASP A 15 4.67 4.98 -57.18
N VAL A 16 3.73 4.06 -56.92
CA VAL A 16 2.38 4.40 -56.55
C VAL A 16 2.61 5.30 -55.36
N ALA A 17 2.48 6.61 -55.58
CA ALA A 17 2.74 7.60 -54.57
C ALA A 17 1.66 7.32 -53.54
N GLN A 18 1.97 6.42 -52.60
CA GLN A 18 1.02 5.86 -51.67
C GLN A 18 0.56 7.07 -50.90
N SER A 19 -0.62 7.53 -51.28
CA SER A 19 -1.19 8.73 -50.71
C SER A 19 -1.50 8.32 -49.28
N TYR A 20 -0.74 8.85 -48.33
CA TYR A 20 -0.96 8.57 -46.92
C TYR A 20 -2.04 9.52 -46.40
N GLY A 21 -2.83 9.04 -45.44
CA GLY A 21 -3.81 9.89 -44.77
C GLY A 21 -3.14 10.92 -43.84
N ASP A 22 -3.76 12.10 -43.69
CA ASP A 22 -3.28 13.12 -42.75
C ASP A 22 -3.39 12.67 -41.29
N ILE A 23 -2.37 13.01 -40.49
CA ILE A 23 -2.38 12.73 -39.06
C ILE A 23 -3.03 13.90 -38.33
N ARG A 24 -4.24 13.68 -37.83
CA ARG A 24 -4.88 14.60 -36.89
C ARG A 24 -4.50 14.22 -35.46
N VAL A 25 -4.20 15.19 -34.59
CA VAL A 25 -3.93 14.88 -33.17
C VAL A 25 -5.24 14.57 -32.45
N PHE A 26 -6.27 15.38 -32.69
CA PHE A 26 -7.61 15.25 -32.11
C PHE A 26 -8.67 14.91 -33.16
N GLY A 27 -9.77 14.30 -32.72
CA GLY A 27 -10.91 13.92 -33.55
C GLY A 27 -11.04 12.41 -33.76
N PHE A 28 -12.17 11.99 -34.32
CA PHE A 28 -12.52 10.58 -34.55
C PHE A 28 -12.26 10.10 -35.97
N GLU A 29 -11.95 11.01 -36.89
CA GLU A 29 -11.72 10.69 -38.30
C GLU A 29 -10.29 10.24 -38.56
N GLY A 30 -10.15 9.38 -39.57
CA GLY A 30 -8.88 8.83 -40.01
C GLY A 30 -8.45 7.58 -39.25
N ARG A 31 -7.21 7.19 -39.52
CA ARG A 31 -6.63 5.90 -39.11
C ARG A 31 -5.36 6.12 -38.30
N LEU A 32 -5.22 5.36 -37.23
CA LEU A 32 -4.06 5.44 -36.34
C LEU A 32 -3.37 4.08 -36.23
N GLY A 33 -2.12 4.01 -36.69
CA GLY A 33 -1.33 2.78 -36.58
C GLY A 33 -0.96 2.43 -35.13
N ARG A 34 -0.61 1.16 -34.88
CA ARG A 34 -0.32 0.59 -33.54
C ARG A 34 0.67 1.41 -32.70
N LEU A 35 1.78 1.85 -33.29
CA LEU A 35 2.83 2.54 -32.56
C LEU A 35 2.45 3.97 -32.19
N ARG A 36 1.75 4.68 -33.09
CA ARG A 36 1.20 6.01 -32.79
C ARG A 36 0.08 5.93 -31.78
N TYR A 37 -0.78 4.91 -31.86
CA TYR A 37 -1.77 4.64 -30.84
C TYR A 37 -1.12 4.48 -29.46
N LEU A 38 -0.06 3.66 -29.35
CA LEU A 38 0.69 3.47 -28.12
C LEU A 38 1.33 4.77 -27.62
N SER A 39 2.08 5.46 -28.49
CA SER A 39 2.74 6.73 -28.16
C SER A 39 1.75 7.78 -27.69
N TYR A 40 0.68 8.02 -28.46
CA TYR A 40 -0.28 9.08 -28.15
C TYR A 40 -1.04 8.75 -26.87
N SER A 41 -1.43 7.50 -26.68
CA SER A 41 -2.12 7.07 -25.45
C SER A 41 -1.25 7.23 -24.21
N PHE A 42 0.05 6.92 -24.27
CA PHE A 42 0.94 7.13 -23.13
C PHE A 42 1.26 8.59 -22.89
N VAL A 43 1.59 9.35 -23.94
CA VAL A 43 1.91 10.78 -23.80
C VAL A 43 0.69 11.56 -23.31
N SER A 44 -0.50 11.32 -23.85
CA SER A 44 -1.73 11.93 -23.35
C SER A 44 -2.01 11.53 -21.91
N ALA A 45 -1.87 10.24 -21.55
CA ALA A 45 -2.05 9.79 -20.18
C ALA A 45 -1.11 10.53 -19.21
N VAL A 46 0.17 10.65 -19.54
CA VAL A 46 1.16 11.36 -18.71
C VAL A 46 0.78 12.83 -18.55
N ILE A 47 0.53 13.55 -19.65
CA ILE A 47 0.16 14.97 -19.62
C ILE A 47 -1.11 15.16 -18.80
N THR A 48 -2.12 14.32 -19.00
CA THR A 48 -3.40 14.43 -18.34
C THR A 48 -3.34 14.06 -16.87
N TYR A 49 -2.59 13.02 -16.47
CA TYR A 49 -2.45 12.66 -15.06
C TYR A 49 -1.64 13.69 -14.28
N PHE A 50 -0.54 14.21 -14.84
CA PHE A 50 0.20 15.31 -14.21
C PHE A 50 -0.61 16.61 -14.17
N GLY A 51 -1.31 16.94 -15.26
CA GLY A 51 -2.22 18.08 -15.31
C GLY A 51 -3.33 17.98 -14.28
N LEU A 52 -3.96 16.81 -14.15
CA LEU A 52 -4.97 16.53 -13.13
C LEU A 52 -4.40 16.66 -11.72
N ALA A 53 -3.23 16.08 -11.45
CA ALA A 53 -2.57 16.19 -10.15
C ALA A 53 -2.26 17.65 -9.79
N MET A 54 -1.81 18.46 -10.75
CA MET A 54 -1.57 19.89 -10.58
C MET A 54 -2.87 20.65 -10.31
N VAL A 55 -3.92 20.42 -11.10
CA VAL A 55 -5.23 21.07 -10.92
C VAL A 55 -5.82 20.72 -9.56
N VAL A 56 -5.83 19.43 -9.19
CA VAL A 56 -6.31 18.98 -7.88
C VAL A 56 -5.49 19.58 -6.75
N GLY A 57 -4.16 19.65 -6.88
CA GLY A 57 -3.29 20.26 -5.89
C GLY A 57 -3.54 21.77 -5.70
N ILE A 58 -3.71 22.51 -6.80
CA ILE A 58 -4.03 23.94 -6.75
C ILE A 58 -5.42 24.16 -6.12
N LEU A 59 -6.42 23.39 -6.54
CA LEU A 59 -7.76 23.48 -5.98
C LEU A 59 -7.75 23.13 -4.49
N ALA A 60 -7.01 22.11 -4.06
CA ALA A 60 -6.81 21.75 -2.64
C ALA A 60 -6.22 22.92 -1.86
N ALA A 61 -5.16 23.55 -2.38
CA ALA A 61 -4.52 24.68 -1.74
C ALA A 61 -5.43 25.92 -1.59
N ILE A 62 -6.42 26.10 -2.47
CA ILE A 62 -7.34 27.24 -2.42
C ILE A 62 -8.60 26.92 -1.60
N LEU A 63 -9.25 25.79 -1.89
CA LEU A 63 -10.57 25.47 -1.34
C LEU A 63 -10.48 25.02 0.12
N ILE A 64 -9.47 24.24 0.50
CA ILE A 64 -9.33 23.77 1.89
C ILE A 64 -9.26 24.95 2.88
N PRO A 65 -8.36 25.94 2.75
CA PRO A 65 -8.34 27.07 3.68
C PRO A 65 -9.55 28.00 3.53
N MET A 66 -10.13 28.13 2.34
CA MET A 66 -11.31 28.97 2.10
C MET A 66 -12.56 28.46 2.83
N PHE A 67 -12.71 27.14 2.97
CA PHE A 67 -13.88 26.51 3.60
C PHE A 67 -13.62 26.00 5.02
N ALA A 68 -12.36 25.76 5.42
CA ALA A 68 -12.00 25.33 6.78
C ALA A 68 -12.52 26.28 7.87
N ASN A 69 -12.51 27.59 7.62
CA ASN A 69 -12.95 28.60 8.59
C ASN A 69 -14.47 28.87 8.58
N ARG A 70 -15.22 28.23 7.67
CA ARG A 70 -16.66 28.47 7.46
C ARG A 70 -17.55 27.28 7.83
N GLY A 71 -16.97 26.18 8.34
CA GLY A 71 -17.70 24.95 8.66
C GLY A 71 -18.38 24.30 7.45
N GLY A 72 -17.96 24.64 6.22
CA GLY A 72 -18.61 24.31 4.96
C GLY A 72 -17.89 23.23 4.15
N ASN A 73 -17.31 22.25 4.83
CA ASN A 73 -16.45 21.20 4.26
C ASN A 73 -17.16 20.45 3.11
N ASP A 74 -18.46 20.21 3.26
CA ASP A 74 -19.29 19.46 2.32
C ASP A 74 -19.37 20.11 0.93
N LEU A 75 -19.40 21.46 0.86
CA LEU A 75 -19.46 22.18 -0.42
C LEU A 75 -18.13 22.09 -1.18
N ALA A 76 -17.01 22.13 -0.46
CA ALA A 76 -15.70 21.96 -1.06
C ALA A 76 -15.54 20.55 -1.64
N GLU A 77 -15.93 19.53 -0.88
CA GLU A 77 -15.89 18.13 -1.32
C GLU A 77 -16.73 17.89 -2.59
N ILE A 78 -17.97 18.39 -2.62
CA ILE A 78 -18.83 18.29 -3.80
C ILE A 78 -18.17 18.95 -5.02
N LEU A 79 -17.60 20.15 -4.85
CA LEU A 79 -16.90 20.84 -5.93
C LEU A 79 -15.70 20.06 -6.45
N PHE A 80 -14.91 19.44 -5.55
CA PHE A 80 -13.81 18.56 -5.94
C PHE A 80 -14.28 17.38 -6.78
N VAL A 81 -15.34 16.70 -6.34
CA VAL A 81 -15.88 15.55 -7.06
C VAL A 81 -16.38 15.97 -8.44
N LEU A 82 -17.09 17.09 -8.55
CA LEU A 82 -17.58 17.60 -9.83
C LEU A 82 -16.45 17.93 -10.81
N VAL A 83 -15.41 18.64 -10.34
CA VAL A 83 -14.24 18.94 -11.18
C VAL A 83 -13.51 17.66 -11.58
N TYR A 84 -13.33 16.73 -10.65
CA TYR A 84 -12.69 15.45 -10.92
C TYR A 84 -13.45 14.66 -12.00
N VAL A 85 -14.78 14.54 -11.87
CA VAL A 85 -15.63 13.86 -12.86
C VAL A 85 -15.55 14.56 -14.22
N ALA A 86 -15.62 15.90 -14.26
CA ALA A 86 -15.52 16.65 -15.50
C ALA A 86 -14.18 16.40 -16.22
N VAL A 87 -13.06 16.40 -15.49
CA VAL A 87 -11.75 16.08 -16.07
C VAL A 87 -11.71 14.64 -16.54
N MET A 88 -12.22 13.68 -15.76
CA MET A 88 -12.27 12.26 -16.14
C MET A 88 -13.05 12.02 -17.44
N VAL A 89 -14.15 12.73 -17.66
CA VAL A 89 -14.90 12.68 -18.94
C VAL A 89 -14.04 13.15 -20.10
N VAL A 90 -13.31 14.27 -19.94
CA VAL A 90 -12.40 14.76 -20.98
C VAL A 90 -11.31 13.74 -21.29
N VAL A 91 -10.71 13.12 -20.26
CA VAL A 91 -9.71 12.04 -20.44
C VAL A 91 -10.30 10.89 -21.25
N LEU A 92 -11.49 10.43 -20.88
CA LEU A 92 -12.17 9.33 -21.55
C LEU A 92 -12.42 9.63 -23.03
N VAL A 93 -12.87 10.85 -23.36
CA VAL A 93 -13.09 11.27 -24.75
C VAL A 93 -11.80 11.28 -25.55
N VAL A 94 -10.70 11.80 -24.97
CA VAL A 94 -9.39 11.83 -25.64
C VAL A 94 -8.88 10.40 -25.89
N GLN A 95 -8.99 9.51 -24.91
CA GLN A 95 -8.60 8.10 -25.08
C GLN A 95 -9.50 7.38 -26.10
N ALA A 96 -10.79 7.71 -26.14
CA ALA A 96 -11.73 7.20 -27.13
C ALA A 96 -11.34 7.60 -28.55
N GLN A 97 -10.95 8.86 -28.76
CA GLN A 97 -10.50 9.34 -30.07
C GLN A 97 -9.34 8.51 -30.62
N TYR A 98 -8.35 8.17 -29.79
CA TYR A 98 -7.22 7.33 -30.23
C TYR A 98 -7.66 5.89 -30.52
N GLY A 99 -8.49 5.30 -29.65
CA GLY A 99 -8.93 3.92 -29.80
C GLY A 99 -9.89 3.70 -30.97
N VAL A 100 -10.80 4.64 -31.23
CA VAL A 100 -11.70 4.62 -32.39
C VAL A 100 -10.90 4.66 -33.69
N ARG A 101 -9.91 5.55 -33.81
CA ARG A 101 -9.05 5.62 -35.00
C ARG A 101 -8.15 4.41 -35.16
N ARG A 102 -7.80 3.74 -34.05
CA ARG A 102 -7.10 2.45 -34.11
C ARG A 102 -8.01 1.33 -34.59
N LEU A 103 -9.28 1.34 -34.21
CA LEU A 103 -10.30 0.42 -34.73
C LEU A 103 -10.57 0.66 -36.22
N HIS A 104 -10.63 1.92 -36.64
CA HIS A 104 -10.72 2.29 -38.05
C HIS A 104 -9.53 1.77 -38.87
N ASP A 105 -8.32 1.74 -38.30
CA ASP A 105 -7.14 1.15 -38.95
C ASP A 105 -7.26 -0.38 -39.12
N LEU A 106 -8.03 -1.05 -38.26
CA LEU A 106 -8.39 -2.46 -38.35
C LEU A 106 -9.65 -2.71 -39.21
N ASN A 107 -10.21 -1.65 -39.81
CA ASN A 107 -11.50 -1.66 -40.53
C ASN A 107 -12.67 -2.17 -39.67
N GLN A 108 -12.66 -1.80 -38.38
CA GLN A 108 -13.67 -2.18 -37.39
C GLN A 108 -14.48 -0.96 -36.94
N ASN A 109 -15.67 -1.21 -36.38
CA ASN A 109 -16.53 -0.17 -35.84
C ASN A 109 -15.92 0.49 -34.59
N GLY A 110 -15.87 1.82 -34.55
CA GLY A 110 -15.36 2.61 -33.42
C GLY A 110 -16.07 2.36 -32.09
N TRP A 111 -17.35 1.98 -32.13
CA TRP A 111 -18.12 1.65 -30.92
C TRP A 111 -17.54 0.49 -30.11
N LEU A 112 -16.75 -0.40 -30.74
CA LEU A 112 -16.05 -1.47 -30.03
C LEU A 112 -15.05 -0.93 -28.99
N TRP A 113 -14.67 0.36 -29.06
CA TRP A 113 -13.84 0.98 -28.04
C TRP A 113 -14.48 0.95 -26.64
N LEU A 114 -15.82 0.91 -26.53
CA LEU A 114 -16.51 0.81 -25.24
C LEU A 114 -16.15 -0.47 -24.46
N LEU A 115 -15.64 -1.51 -25.13
CA LEU A 115 -15.10 -2.70 -24.46
C LEU A 115 -13.92 -2.38 -23.54
N MET A 116 -13.25 -1.24 -23.72
CA MET A 116 -12.20 -0.75 -22.82
C MET A 116 -12.73 -0.35 -21.43
N LEU A 117 -14.04 -0.15 -21.26
CA LEU A 117 -14.66 0.19 -19.98
C LEU A 117 -14.98 -1.04 -19.13
N ILE A 118 -14.97 -2.24 -19.73
CA ILE A 118 -15.28 -3.49 -19.05
C ILE A 118 -13.97 -4.06 -18.47
N PRO A 119 -13.85 -4.25 -17.14
CA PRO A 119 -12.66 -4.83 -16.54
C PRO A 119 -12.35 -6.22 -17.13
N ILE A 120 -11.06 -6.56 -17.20
CA ILE A 120 -10.52 -7.81 -17.77
C ILE A 120 -10.66 -7.88 -19.31
N VAL A 121 -11.87 -7.62 -19.83
CA VAL A 121 -12.12 -7.51 -21.29
C VAL A 121 -11.26 -6.40 -21.89
N ASN A 122 -11.13 -5.27 -21.21
CA ASN A 122 -10.28 -4.16 -21.61
C ASN A 122 -8.81 -4.55 -21.78
N LEU A 123 -8.29 -5.48 -20.98
CA LEU A 123 -6.91 -5.94 -21.07
C LEU A 123 -6.71 -6.81 -22.32
N ILE A 124 -7.58 -7.80 -22.54
CA ILE A 124 -7.53 -8.67 -23.71
C ILE A 124 -7.72 -7.83 -25.00
N PHE A 125 -8.71 -6.95 -24.99
CA PHE A 125 -8.99 -6.08 -26.13
C PHE A 125 -7.89 -5.03 -26.37
N GLY A 126 -7.26 -4.52 -25.30
CA GLY A 126 -6.09 -3.65 -25.40
C GLY A 126 -4.89 -4.34 -26.05
N LEU A 127 -4.63 -5.60 -25.69
CA LEU A 127 -3.60 -6.41 -26.36
C LEU A 127 -3.95 -6.62 -27.84
N TYR A 128 -5.21 -6.88 -28.16
CA TYR A 128 -5.67 -6.96 -29.55
C TYR A 128 -5.40 -5.66 -30.32
N LEU A 129 -5.78 -4.49 -29.79
CA LEU A 129 -5.51 -3.20 -30.45
C LEU A 129 -4.00 -2.93 -30.60
N LEU A 130 -3.17 -3.42 -29.68
CA LEU A 130 -1.73 -3.22 -29.70
C LEU A 130 -1.02 -4.09 -30.75
N PHE A 131 -1.39 -5.37 -30.85
CA PHE A 131 -0.67 -6.34 -31.66
C PHE A 131 -1.29 -6.63 -33.02
N ALA A 132 -2.60 -6.44 -33.20
CA ALA A 132 -3.26 -6.68 -34.49
C ALA A 132 -2.64 -5.81 -35.59
N ARG A 133 -2.44 -6.36 -36.79
CA ARG A 133 -1.94 -5.57 -37.92
C ARG A 133 -3.08 -4.75 -38.54
N GLY A 134 -2.85 -3.47 -38.81
CA GLY A 134 -3.77 -2.65 -39.61
C GLY A 134 -3.77 -3.04 -41.09
N GLN A 135 -4.70 -2.50 -41.88
CA GLN A 135 -4.74 -2.75 -43.32
C GLN A 135 -3.71 -1.89 -44.07
N ASP A 136 -2.92 -2.48 -44.96
CA ASP A 136 -1.90 -1.69 -45.70
C ASP A 136 -2.50 -0.91 -46.89
N THR A 137 -3.72 -1.26 -47.30
CA THR A 137 -4.46 -0.58 -48.37
C THR A 137 -5.46 0.43 -47.81
N ALA A 138 -6.05 1.24 -48.70
CA ALA A 138 -7.21 2.06 -48.36
C ALA A 138 -8.36 1.19 -47.82
N ASN A 139 -9.09 1.72 -46.84
CA ASN A 139 -10.26 1.06 -46.26
C ASN A 139 -11.45 2.05 -46.13
N ASN A 140 -12.54 1.61 -45.50
CA ASN A 140 -13.76 2.44 -45.34
C ASN A 140 -13.54 3.76 -44.59
N TYR A 141 -12.42 3.89 -43.88
CA TYR A 141 -12.05 5.04 -43.05
C TYR A 141 -10.89 5.84 -43.65
N GLY A 142 -10.45 5.51 -44.87
CA GLY A 142 -9.48 6.28 -45.64
C GLY A 142 -8.15 5.57 -45.90
N LEU A 143 -7.19 6.40 -46.33
CA LEU A 143 -5.86 5.99 -46.75
C LEU A 143 -5.00 5.48 -45.58
N PRO A 144 -4.01 4.61 -45.84
CA PRO A 144 -3.14 4.07 -44.78
C PRO A 144 -2.40 5.19 -44.03
N PRO A 145 -2.12 4.98 -42.73
CA PRO A 145 -1.39 5.95 -41.93
C PRO A 145 0.06 6.09 -42.42
N PRO A 146 0.65 7.30 -42.40
CA PRO A 146 2.02 7.53 -42.86
C PRO A 146 3.04 6.81 -41.99
N PRO A 147 4.26 6.55 -42.51
CA PRO A 147 5.32 5.88 -41.76
C PRO A 147 5.66 6.58 -40.45
N ASN A 148 6.01 5.81 -39.42
CA ASN A 148 6.29 6.34 -38.09
C ASN A 148 7.61 7.09 -38.05
N THR A 149 7.62 8.26 -37.41
CA THR A 149 8.85 9.03 -37.15
C THR A 149 9.62 8.46 -35.96
N THR A 150 10.92 8.74 -35.87
CA THR A 150 11.77 8.31 -34.75
C THR A 150 11.23 8.79 -33.39
N GLY A 151 10.65 9.99 -33.34
CA GLY A 151 10.04 10.52 -32.12
C GLY A 151 8.92 9.62 -31.57
N VAL A 152 8.08 9.08 -32.45
CA VAL A 152 6.97 8.16 -32.06
C VAL A 152 7.52 6.87 -31.45
N TRP A 153 8.65 6.36 -31.95
CA TRP A 153 9.30 5.18 -31.37
C TRP A 153 9.84 5.46 -29.98
N ILE A 154 10.54 6.59 -29.83
CA ILE A 154 11.12 7.01 -28.55
C ILE A 154 10.03 7.20 -27.51
N SER A 155 8.93 7.87 -27.84
CA SER A 155 7.82 8.07 -26.89
C SER A 155 7.04 6.79 -26.60
N ALA A 156 6.80 5.94 -27.61
CA ALA A 156 6.06 4.68 -27.43
C ALA A 156 6.77 3.69 -26.50
N LEU A 157 8.12 3.65 -26.51
CA LEU A 157 8.91 2.71 -25.71
C LEU A 157 9.58 3.37 -24.50
N GLY A 158 10.05 4.60 -24.65
CA GLY A 158 10.78 5.33 -23.61
C GLY A 158 9.88 5.79 -22.46
N VAL A 159 8.66 6.26 -22.74
CA VAL A 159 7.70 6.65 -21.69
C VAL A 159 7.36 5.47 -20.77
N PRO A 160 6.87 4.31 -21.26
CA PRO A 160 6.57 3.20 -20.37
C PRO A 160 7.81 2.68 -19.64
N PHE A 161 8.98 2.64 -20.29
CA PHE A 161 10.23 2.24 -19.63
C PHE A 161 10.60 3.18 -18.47
N PHE A 162 10.51 4.50 -18.66
CA PHE A 162 10.77 5.49 -17.63
C PHE A 162 9.83 5.31 -16.43
N PHE A 163 8.53 5.16 -16.66
CA PHE A 163 7.57 4.96 -15.57
C PHE A 163 7.76 3.61 -14.87
N CYS A 164 8.04 2.53 -15.59
CA CYS A 164 8.38 1.23 -14.97
C CYS A 164 9.62 1.35 -14.07
N ALA A 165 10.65 2.08 -14.49
CA ALA A 165 11.83 2.31 -13.67
C ALA A 165 11.50 3.13 -12.41
N VAL A 166 10.74 4.22 -12.54
CA VAL A 166 10.30 5.04 -11.40
C VAL A 166 9.47 4.22 -10.42
N PHE A 167 8.46 3.47 -10.89
CA PHE A 167 7.65 2.60 -10.03
C PHE A 167 8.49 1.49 -9.37
N GLY A 168 9.47 0.93 -10.08
CA GLY A 168 10.41 -0.05 -9.53
C GLY A 168 11.24 0.51 -8.37
N ILE A 169 11.78 1.72 -8.53
CA ILE A 169 12.55 2.41 -7.48
C ILE A 169 11.65 2.75 -6.28
N LEU A 170 10.46 3.31 -6.53
CA LEU A 170 9.51 3.61 -5.46
C LEU A 170 9.09 2.35 -4.69
N ALA A 171 8.84 1.24 -5.39
CA ALA A 171 8.53 -0.05 -4.75
C ALA A 171 9.70 -0.56 -3.90
N ALA A 172 10.95 -0.43 -4.37
CA ALA A 172 12.12 -0.84 -3.62
C ALA A 172 12.29 -0.07 -2.29
N ILE A 173 11.88 1.21 -2.25
CA ILE A 173 11.90 2.03 -1.03
C ILE A 173 10.66 1.75 -0.15
N ALA A 174 9.50 1.58 -0.77
CA ALA A 174 8.23 1.44 -0.08
C ALA A 174 8.04 0.05 0.57
N ILE A 175 8.45 -1.04 -0.08
CA ILE A 175 8.22 -2.40 0.43
C ILE A 175 8.88 -2.61 1.82
N PRO A 176 10.15 -2.25 2.04
CA PRO A 176 10.77 -2.38 3.36
C PRO A 176 10.09 -1.51 4.42
N SER A 177 9.66 -0.30 4.07
CA SER A 177 9.00 0.59 5.03
C SER A 177 7.63 0.04 5.43
N PHE A 178 6.83 -0.44 4.48
CA PHE A 178 5.55 -1.10 4.77
C PHE A 178 5.71 -2.36 5.63
N GLN A 179 6.77 -3.14 5.38
CA GLN A 179 7.09 -4.30 6.23
C GLN A 179 7.41 -3.87 7.65
N ASP A 180 8.23 -2.82 7.83
CA ASP A 180 8.59 -2.30 9.15
C ASP A 180 7.36 -1.76 9.91
N PHE A 181 6.47 -1.01 9.25
CA PHE A 181 5.21 -0.56 9.85
C PHE A 181 4.33 -1.72 10.31
N LYS A 182 4.18 -2.75 9.48
CA LYS A 182 3.41 -3.94 9.86
C LYS A 182 4.02 -4.63 11.08
N THR A 183 5.35 -4.73 11.14
CA THR A 183 6.02 -5.36 12.28
C THR A 183 5.86 -4.58 13.58
N ARG A 184 5.95 -3.24 13.54
CA ARG A 184 5.71 -2.40 14.72
C ARG A 184 4.27 -2.51 15.23
N GLY A 185 3.30 -2.59 14.32
CA GLY A 185 1.90 -2.82 14.67
C GLY A 185 1.68 -4.17 15.37
N GLU A 186 2.27 -5.25 14.84
CA GLU A 186 2.19 -6.58 15.44
C GLU A 186 2.91 -6.64 16.81
N GLY A 187 4.06 -5.98 16.96
CA GLY A 187 4.77 -5.88 18.23
C GLY A 187 3.98 -5.13 19.32
N ALA A 188 3.29 -4.04 18.95
CA ALA A 188 2.43 -3.30 19.87
C ALA A 188 1.22 -4.14 20.35
N ALA A 189 0.58 -4.88 19.44
CA ALA A 189 -0.53 -5.79 19.78
C ALA A 189 -0.05 -6.91 20.73
N THR A 190 1.09 -7.52 20.40
CA THR A 190 1.74 -8.56 21.21
C THR A 190 2.06 -8.05 22.63
N ARG A 191 2.54 -6.81 22.75
CA ARG A 191 2.80 -6.19 24.06
C ARG A 191 1.54 -5.98 24.89
N ALA A 192 0.43 -5.59 24.27
CA ALA A 192 -0.85 -5.45 24.95
C ALA A 192 -1.37 -6.80 25.47
N GLU A 193 -1.29 -7.84 24.64
CA GLU A 193 -1.63 -9.22 25.00
C GLU A 193 -0.82 -9.72 26.20
N PHE A 194 0.50 -9.55 26.17
CA PHE A 194 1.38 -9.94 27.28
C PHE A 194 1.05 -9.19 28.58
N ASN A 195 0.77 -7.88 28.51
CA ASN A 195 0.38 -7.11 29.70
C ASN A 195 -0.95 -7.59 30.29
N ASN A 196 -1.91 -7.98 29.45
CA ASN A 196 -3.20 -8.51 29.92
C ASN A 196 -3.04 -9.89 30.57
N LEU A 197 -2.23 -10.78 29.97
CA LEU A 197 -1.88 -12.07 30.56
C LEU A 197 -1.27 -11.88 31.96
N LEU A 198 -0.33 -10.93 32.07
CA LEU A 198 0.36 -10.64 33.30
C LEU A 198 -0.59 -10.07 34.37
N ALA A 199 -1.46 -9.13 34.01
CA ALA A 199 -2.44 -8.57 34.94
C ALA A 199 -3.41 -9.63 35.45
N ASN A 200 -3.86 -10.54 34.58
CA ASN A 200 -4.72 -11.65 34.97
C ASN A 200 -4.00 -12.64 35.91
N ALA A 201 -2.71 -12.90 35.66
CA ALA A 201 -1.91 -13.77 36.53
C ALA A 201 -1.72 -13.19 37.95
N MET A 202 -1.56 -11.86 38.07
CA MET A 202 -1.45 -11.20 39.37
C MET A 202 -2.76 -11.15 40.15
N ALA A 203 -3.89 -10.97 39.46
CA ALA A 203 -5.20 -10.86 40.11
C ALA A 203 -5.63 -12.16 40.81
N ASN A 204 -5.16 -13.32 40.33
CA ASN A 204 -5.57 -14.66 40.79
C ASN A 204 -4.52 -15.35 41.68
N ALA A 205 -3.60 -14.61 42.29
CA ALA A 205 -2.42 -15.16 42.97
C ALA A 205 -2.41 -14.95 44.48
N SER A 206 -3.49 -15.30 45.19
CA SER A 206 -3.52 -15.17 46.66
C SER A 206 -3.23 -16.47 47.41
N SER A 207 -3.25 -17.63 46.75
CA SER A 207 -2.89 -18.92 47.36
C SER A 207 -2.38 -19.97 46.35
N ALA A 208 -1.71 -21.03 46.83
CA ALA A 208 -1.16 -22.10 46.00
C ALA A 208 -2.23 -22.84 45.15
N ASP A 209 -3.43 -23.02 45.70
CA ASP A 209 -4.55 -23.68 45.00
C ASP A 209 -5.19 -22.77 43.94
N GLU A 210 -5.20 -21.45 44.14
CA GLU A 210 -5.68 -20.49 43.15
C GLU A 210 -4.74 -20.39 41.95
N ILE A 211 -3.42 -20.48 42.17
CA ILE A 211 -2.43 -20.56 41.08
C ILE A 211 -2.72 -21.79 40.23
N GLN A 212 -2.93 -22.95 40.85
CA GLN A 212 -3.21 -24.19 40.13
C GLN A 212 -4.53 -24.10 39.35
N THR A 213 -5.55 -23.46 39.93
CA THR A 213 -6.85 -23.22 39.29
C THR A 213 -6.72 -22.26 38.11
N PHE A 214 -5.92 -21.20 38.24
CA PHE A 214 -5.62 -20.28 37.14
C PHE A 214 -4.85 -20.96 36.01
N LEU A 215 -3.80 -21.72 36.33
CA LEU A 215 -2.98 -22.45 35.35
C LEU A 215 -3.79 -23.51 34.61
N THR A 216 -4.76 -24.16 35.26
CA THR A 216 -5.69 -25.11 34.61
C THR A 216 -6.81 -24.42 33.84
N SER A 217 -7.17 -23.17 34.18
CA SER A 217 -8.12 -22.34 33.43
C SER A 217 -7.53 -21.73 32.15
N LEU A 218 -6.21 -21.61 32.07
CA LEU A 218 -5.52 -21.23 30.83
C LEU A 218 -5.73 -22.36 29.82
N PRO A 219 -6.47 -22.13 28.72
CA PRO A 219 -6.80 -23.21 27.80
C PRO A 219 -5.51 -23.70 27.13
N ASN A 220 -5.36 -25.02 26.97
CA ASN A 220 -4.36 -25.63 26.09
C ASN A 220 -4.45 -25.10 24.64
N ASP A 221 -5.59 -24.48 24.28
CA ASP A 221 -5.85 -23.72 23.05
C ASP A 221 -5.89 -22.20 23.29
N ALA A 222 -4.84 -21.64 23.91
CA ALA A 222 -4.61 -20.20 24.08
C ALA A 222 -4.66 -19.34 22.79
N ALA A 223 -4.88 -19.96 21.62
CA ALA A 223 -4.88 -19.36 20.30
C ALA A 223 -6.06 -18.40 20.03
N SER A 224 -7.16 -18.46 20.79
CA SER A 224 -8.35 -17.61 20.57
C SER A 224 -8.31 -16.27 21.33
N GLN A 225 -7.73 -16.24 22.52
CA GLN A 225 -7.65 -15.04 23.36
C GLN A 225 -6.35 -14.25 23.15
N TYR A 226 -5.27 -14.93 22.76
CA TYR A 226 -3.96 -14.33 22.50
C TYR A 226 -3.44 -14.80 21.13
N PRO A 227 -3.93 -14.22 20.02
CA PRO A 227 -3.63 -14.70 18.68
C PRO A 227 -2.14 -14.60 18.32
N ASN A 228 -1.38 -13.74 19.01
CA ASN A 228 0.05 -13.52 18.76
C ASN A 228 0.97 -14.32 19.70
N LEU A 229 0.42 -14.92 20.76
CA LEU A 229 1.15 -15.70 21.75
C LEU A 229 0.89 -17.21 21.60
N GLN A 230 1.89 -18.02 21.96
CA GLN A 230 1.79 -19.45 22.20
C GLN A 230 2.14 -19.67 23.66
N LEU A 231 1.19 -20.17 24.44
CA LEU A 231 1.38 -20.45 25.86
C LEU A 231 1.66 -21.95 26.04
N ALA A 232 2.71 -22.29 26.77
CA ALA A 232 2.96 -23.63 27.27
C ALA A 232 2.89 -23.57 28.81
N VAL A 233 1.90 -24.22 29.39
CA VAL A 233 1.61 -24.16 30.83
C VAL A 233 2.13 -25.41 31.52
N ASN A 234 2.84 -25.23 32.63
CA ASN A 234 3.29 -26.28 33.54
C ASN A 234 2.77 -25.98 34.96
N ALA A 235 2.88 -26.93 35.89
CA ALA A 235 2.27 -26.86 37.24
C ALA A 235 2.70 -25.66 38.10
N SER A 236 3.83 -25.02 37.81
CA SER A 236 4.31 -23.84 38.57
C SER A 236 4.84 -22.71 37.67
N ALA A 237 4.73 -22.87 36.35
CA ALA A 237 5.31 -21.93 35.40
C ALA A 237 4.47 -21.82 34.11
N VAL A 238 4.35 -20.60 33.59
CA VAL A 238 3.80 -20.32 32.27
C VAL A 238 4.95 -19.89 31.36
N GLU A 239 5.20 -20.66 30.31
CA GLU A 239 6.13 -20.31 29.24
C GLU A 239 5.36 -19.64 28.10
N VAL A 240 5.75 -18.42 27.76
CA VAL A 240 5.15 -17.62 26.69
C VAL A 240 6.12 -17.55 25.53
N ARG A 241 5.69 -18.06 24.38
CA ARG A 241 6.39 -18.00 23.09
C ARG A 241 5.60 -17.14 22.10
N PHE A 242 6.26 -16.60 21.07
CA PHE A 242 5.58 -15.81 20.05
C PHE A 242 5.27 -16.66 18.82
N LYS A 243 4.04 -16.58 18.32
CA LYS A 243 3.54 -17.42 17.20
C LYS A 243 4.21 -17.09 15.86
N LYS A 244 4.79 -15.89 15.70
CA LYS A 244 5.42 -15.44 14.45
C LYS A 244 6.94 -15.32 14.59
N PRO A 245 7.70 -16.30 14.08
CA PRO A 245 9.14 -16.44 14.37
C PRO A 245 10.07 -15.48 13.60
N LYS A 246 9.59 -14.63 12.68
CA LYS A 246 10.48 -13.90 11.76
C LYS A 246 11.42 -12.88 12.46
N TYR A 247 11.10 -12.44 13.67
CA TYR A 247 11.94 -11.54 14.48
C TYR A 247 12.12 -11.99 15.94
N TRP A 248 11.24 -12.89 16.42
CA TRP A 248 11.12 -13.30 17.83
C TRP A 248 11.18 -14.83 18.01
N SER A 249 11.76 -15.56 17.05
CA SER A 249 11.83 -17.03 17.05
C SER A 249 12.46 -17.62 18.32
N GLU A 250 13.34 -16.88 18.97
CA GLU A 250 14.12 -17.36 20.11
C GLU A 250 13.72 -16.70 21.44
N VAL A 251 12.77 -15.76 21.43
CA VAL A 251 12.38 -15.06 22.65
C VAL A 251 11.33 -15.86 23.40
N GLN A 252 11.65 -16.23 24.63
CA GLN A 252 10.78 -16.98 25.55
C GLN A 252 10.67 -16.21 26.87
N PHE A 253 9.45 -15.97 27.34
CA PHE A 253 9.21 -15.41 28.67
C PHE A 253 8.69 -16.52 29.57
N THR A 254 9.41 -16.82 30.65
CA THR A 254 8.96 -17.78 31.66
C THR A 254 8.47 -17.01 32.87
N LEU A 255 7.19 -17.14 33.20
CA LEU A 255 6.62 -16.66 34.46
C LEU A 255 6.58 -17.82 35.45
N LYS A 256 7.28 -17.70 36.58
CA LYS A 256 7.27 -18.68 37.67
C LYS A 256 6.59 -18.07 38.88
N ALA A 257 5.64 -18.79 39.47
CA ALA A 257 5.09 -18.42 40.78
C ALA A 257 5.98 -19.02 41.88
N GLN A 258 6.41 -18.21 42.84
CA GLN A 258 7.12 -18.62 44.04
C GLN A 258 6.33 -18.17 45.27
N ILE A 259 6.34 -18.96 46.33
CA ILE A 259 5.68 -18.61 47.59
C ILE A 259 6.78 -18.22 48.58
N GLU A 260 6.75 -16.99 49.09
CA GLU A 260 7.73 -16.46 50.04
C GLU A 260 6.92 -15.72 51.14
N ASN A 261 7.10 -16.10 52.41
CA ASN A 261 6.38 -15.52 53.56
C ASN A 261 4.83 -15.51 53.47
N GLU A 262 4.20 -16.60 53.02
CA GLU A 262 2.74 -16.71 52.83
C GLU A 262 2.15 -15.80 51.72
N GLU A 263 2.98 -15.05 50.99
CA GLU A 263 2.59 -14.30 49.78
C GLU A 263 3.10 -14.97 48.49
N VAL A 264 2.32 -14.85 47.41
CA VAL A 264 2.68 -15.38 46.09
C VAL A 264 3.44 -14.31 45.29
N GLN A 265 4.70 -14.58 45.00
CA GLN A 265 5.56 -13.73 44.18
C GLN A 265 5.72 -14.29 42.77
N TRP A 266 5.45 -13.48 41.75
CA TRP A 266 5.65 -13.86 40.35
C TRP A 266 6.99 -13.37 39.84
N LYS A 267 7.90 -14.29 39.52
CA LYS A 267 9.18 -13.97 38.88
C LYS A 267 9.09 -14.21 37.37
N CYS A 268 9.32 -13.16 36.60
CA CYS A 268 9.38 -13.22 35.15
C CYS A 268 10.86 -13.28 34.69
N GLN A 269 11.22 -14.33 33.95
CA GLN A 269 12.53 -14.50 33.35
C GLN A 269 12.40 -14.44 31.82
N ALA A 270 13.12 -13.52 31.18
CA ALA A 270 13.21 -13.45 29.73
C ALA A 270 14.46 -14.23 29.25
N GLN A 271 14.26 -15.20 28.35
CA GLN A 271 15.31 -15.96 27.69
C GLN A 271 15.31 -15.67 26.18
N GLY A 272 16.48 -15.69 25.56
CA GLY A 272 16.67 -15.44 24.13
C GLY A 272 17.11 -14.02 23.78
N ALA A 273 17.61 -13.88 22.55
CA ALA A 273 17.97 -12.60 21.95
C ALA A 273 16.94 -12.23 20.87
N SER A 274 16.59 -10.94 20.79
CA SER A 274 15.86 -10.44 19.61
C SER A 274 16.77 -10.56 18.39
N SER A 275 16.20 -10.94 17.24
CA SER A 275 16.92 -11.02 15.96
C SER A 275 17.48 -9.65 15.50
N LYS A 276 17.03 -8.54 16.09
CA LYS A 276 17.57 -7.19 15.82
C LYS A 276 17.99 -6.51 17.12
N SER A 277 19.18 -5.90 17.10
CA SER A 277 19.82 -5.23 18.25
C SER A 277 19.11 -3.95 18.74
N HIS A 278 18.05 -3.50 18.08
CA HIS A 278 17.31 -2.27 18.39
C HIS A 278 15.79 -2.45 18.29
N ASP A 279 15.24 -3.54 18.82
CA ASP A 279 13.80 -3.65 19.00
C ASP A 279 13.38 -3.02 20.34
N SER A 280 12.97 -1.76 20.30
CA SER A 280 12.47 -1.04 21.48
C SER A 280 11.26 -1.72 22.13
N THR A 281 10.53 -2.54 21.37
CA THR A 281 9.42 -3.36 21.87
C THR A 281 9.94 -4.48 22.76
N PHE A 282 11.00 -5.18 22.33
CA PHE A 282 11.63 -6.25 23.12
C PHE A 282 12.23 -5.72 24.40
N ASP A 283 12.99 -4.62 24.32
CA ASP A 283 13.58 -3.98 25.49
C ASP A 283 12.52 -3.46 26.45
N SER A 284 11.35 -3.02 25.93
CA SER A 284 10.23 -2.61 26.78
C SER A 284 9.57 -3.79 27.49
N LEU A 285 9.39 -4.92 26.80
CA LEU A 285 8.83 -6.15 27.39
C LEU A 285 9.79 -6.76 28.40
N ARG A 286 11.09 -6.79 28.10
CA ARG A 286 12.14 -7.27 29.01
C ARG A 286 12.22 -6.41 30.27
N ARG A 287 12.22 -5.09 30.15
CA ARG A 287 12.18 -4.18 31.31
C ARG A 287 10.91 -4.36 32.12
N ARG A 288 9.76 -4.55 31.47
CA ARG A 288 8.49 -4.83 32.16
C ARG A 288 8.57 -6.16 32.92
N CYS A 289 9.12 -7.20 32.30
CA CYS A 289 9.36 -8.51 32.90
C CYS A 289 10.29 -8.41 34.14
N GLN A 290 11.37 -7.63 34.04
CA GLN A 290 12.31 -7.41 35.15
C GLN A 290 11.72 -6.59 36.30
N ALA A 291 10.99 -5.51 35.99
CA ALA A 291 10.36 -4.63 36.99
C ALA A 291 9.34 -5.34 37.89
N LEU A 292 8.84 -6.50 37.46
CA LEU A 292 7.93 -7.33 38.26
C LEU A 292 8.62 -8.01 39.42
N GLY A 293 9.87 -8.44 39.22
CA GLY A 293 10.68 -8.97 40.30
C GLY A 293 11.02 -7.91 41.36
N GLU A 294 11.05 -6.63 40.98
CA GLU A 294 11.41 -5.52 41.88
C GLU A 294 10.20 -4.89 42.60
N LYS A 295 9.04 -4.80 41.95
CA LYS A 295 7.83 -4.20 42.56
C LYS A 295 7.27 -5.01 43.72
N GLN A 296 7.36 -6.34 43.67
CA GLN A 296 6.93 -7.20 44.79
C GLN A 296 7.93 -7.16 45.96
N ALA A 297 9.24 -7.00 45.69
CA ALA A 297 10.25 -6.80 46.74
C ALA A 297 10.15 -5.43 47.45
N THR A 298 9.45 -4.45 46.86
CA THR A 298 9.25 -3.12 47.46
C THR A 298 7.94 -2.99 48.25
N ASP A 299 6.92 -3.82 47.97
CA ASP A 299 5.73 -3.90 48.84
C ASP A 299 6.04 -4.66 50.15
N ASP A 300 6.95 -5.64 50.10
CA ASP A 300 7.45 -6.39 51.27
C ASP A 300 8.23 -5.50 52.28
N ASN A 301 8.72 -4.32 51.84
CA ASN A 301 9.44 -3.35 52.67
C ASN A 301 8.55 -2.24 53.26
N ARG A 302 7.23 -2.25 53.02
CA ARG A 302 6.28 -1.42 53.79
C ARG A 302 5.70 -2.22 54.96
N GLY A 303 6.60 -2.68 55.83
CA GLY A 303 6.24 -2.90 57.22
C GLY A 303 5.69 -1.60 57.81
N LEU A 304 4.56 -1.72 58.49
CA LEU A 304 3.79 -0.65 59.14
C LEU A 304 4.65 0.50 59.71
N PRO A 305 4.14 1.75 59.65
CA PRO A 305 4.17 2.62 60.81
C PRO A 305 2.75 2.77 61.36
N SER A 306 2.64 2.37 62.62
CA SER A 306 1.64 2.75 63.61
C SER A 306 1.14 4.19 63.47
N ALA A 307 -0.16 4.34 63.73
CA ALA A 307 -0.87 5.61 63.84
C ALA A 307 -0.17 6.62 64.77
N THR A 308 -0.04 7.86 64.28
CA THR A 308 -0.22 9.06 65.10
C THR A 308 -0.97 10.10 64.29
N ALA A 309 -2.15 10.45 64.80
CA ALA A 309 -2.88 11.63 64.41
C ALA A 309 -2.04 12.88 64.70
N ASN A 310 -1.96 13.80 63.76
CA ASN A 310 -1.91 15.24 64.02
C ASN A 310 -2.24 15.99 62.73
N GLY A 311 -3.28 16.81 62.78
CA GLY A 311 -3.72 17.64 61.67
C GLY A 311 -2.78 18.80 61.42
N GLN A 312 -2.76 19.28 60.18
CA GLN A 312 -2.49 20.67 59.85
C GLN A 312 -2.87 20.97 58.40
N GLU A 313 -3.93 21.78 58.28
CA GLU A 313 -4.15 22.90 57.36
C GLU A 313 -3.73 22.80 55.88
N ILE A 314 -4.75 22.86 55.03
CA ILE A 314 -4.69 23.28 53.63
C ILE A 314 -4.62 24.81 53.60
N PRO A 315 -3.67 25.46 52.90
CA PRO A 315 -3.90 26.77 52.35
C PRO A 315 -4.14 26.67 50.84
N ALA A 316 -5.30 27.21 50.47
CA ALA A 316 -5.63 27.63 49.13
C ALA A 316 -4.53 28.55 48.58
N ASN A 317 -4.23 28.46 47.29
CA ASN A 317 -3.80 29.67 46.60
C ASN A 317 -4.44 29.81 45.23
N ARG A 318 -4.99 31.01 45.08
CA ARG A 318 -5.70 31.57 43.93
C ARG A 318 -4.66 32.18 42.99
N ALA A 319 -5.09 32.31 41.74
CA ALA A 319 -4.49 33.00 40.61
C ALA A 319 -3.99 34.44 40.92
N PRO A 320 -3.39 35.16 39.96
CA PRO A 320 -4.06 35.57 38.71
C PRO A 320 -3.49 34.97 37.43
#